data_AF-A0A2E7HFZ7-F1
#
_entry.id   AF-A0A2E7HFZ7-F1
#
_cell.length_a   1.000
_cell.length_b   1.000
_cell.length_c   1.000
_cell.angle_alpha   90.00
_cell.angle_beta   90.00
_cell.angle_gamma   90.00
#
_symmetry.space_group_name_H-M   'P 1'
#
loop_
_entity.id
_entity.type
_entity.pdbx_description
1 polymer ?
#
loop_
_entity_poly.entity_id
_entity_poly.type
_entity_poly.pdbx_seq_one_letter_code
_entity_poly.pdbx_strand_id
1 'polypeptide(L)'
;MTMFARREVLGHLMTAPVAGGSLAAVLADPNAARAAASSLETVEISTDSGLTVWAAWGAPATAPASSVLLIHEWRGLKVSIKAVAVDFVAQGYGALAVDLYEGKVTSNADQANR
;
A
#
# COMPACT_ATOMS: atom_id res chain seq x y z
N MET A 1 14.13 27.07 20.30
CA MET A 1 14.17 25.85 19.46
C MET A 1 12.91 25.87 18.60
N THR A 2 13.01 26.34 17.34
CA THR A 2 11.84 26.43 16.46
C THR A 2 11.46 25.02 15.99
N MET A 3 10.30 24.51 16.39
CA MET A 3 9.80 23.24 15.86
C MET A 3 9.21 23.49 14.47
N PHE A 4 9.78 22.84 13.45
CA PHE A 4 9.19 22.81 12.12
C PHE A 4 8.02 21.83 12.10
N ALA A 5 6.92 22.21 11.43
CA ALA A 5 5.85 21.25 11.20
C ALA A 5 6.38 20.15 10.26
N ARG A 6 6.11 18.88 10.56
CA ARG A 6 6.52 17.74 9.69
C ARG A 6 6.11 17.96 8.23
N ARG A 7 4.99 18.64 8.00
CA ARG A 7 4.49 19.01 6.66
C ARG A 7 5.41 20.00 5.93
N GLU A 8 6.05 20.94 6.63
CA GLU A 8 6.99 21.90 6.01
C GLU A 8 8.27 21.20 5.60
N VAL A 9 8.79 20.31 6.45
CA VAL A 9 9.99 19.53 6.13
C VAL A 9 9.74 18.62 4.93
N LEU A 10 8.57 17.97 4.89
CA LEU A 10 8.19 17.11 3.77
C LEU A 10 7.89 17.91 2.48
N GLY A 11 7.33 19.12 2.58
CA GLY A 11 7.04 19.96 1.41
C GLY A 11 8.30 20.42 0.66
N HIS A 12 9.39 20.69 1.38
CA HIS A 12 10.65 21.16 0.78
C HIS A 12 11.51 20.05 0.16
N LEU A 13 11.27 18.77 0.51
CA LEU A 13 12.04 17.64 -0.03
C LEU A 13 11.52 17.12 -1.39
N MET A 14 10.41 17.66 -1.91
CA MET A 14 9.65 17.08 -3.03
C MET A 14 9.96 17.65 -4.42
N THR A 15 10.97 18.51 -4.57
CA THR A 15 11.32 19.10 -5.87
C THR A 15 12.19 18.19 -6.72
N ALA A 16 11.68 17.01 -7.08
CA ALA A 16 12.18 16.21 -8.20
C ALA A 16 10.99 15.58 -8.95
N PRO A 17 10.80 15.90 -10.25
CA PRO A 17 9.68 15.36 -11.01
C PRO A 17 10.03 13.94 -11.47
N VAL A 18 9.43 12.94 -10.82
CA VAL A 18 9.20 11.63 -11.43
C VAL A 18 7.74 11.62 -11.86
N ALA A 19 7.46 11.19 -13.08
CA ALA A 19 6.09 11.12 -13.59
C ALA A 19 5.26 10.18 -12.68
N GLY A 20 4.26 10.75 -12.00
CA GLY A 20 3.62 10.12 -10.84
C GLY A 20 4.37 10.50 -9.57
N GLY A 21 3.79 11.40 -8.76
CA GLY A 21 4.44 11.97 -7.58
C GLY A 21 5.06 10.91 -6.68
N SER A 22 6.15 11.26 -5.98
CA SER A 22 6.87 10.34 -5.10
C SER A 22 5.93 9.60 -4.14
N LEU A 23 6.27 8.36 -3.76
CA LEU A 23 5.51 7.60 -2.75
C LEU A 23 5.23 8.42 -1.49
N ALA A 24 6.20 9.24 -1.05
CA ALA A 24 6.03 10.10 0.10
C ALA A 24 4.93 11.16 -0.11
N ALA A 25 4.77 11.71 -1.33
CA ALA A 25 3.71 12.66 -1.64
C ALA A 25 2.34 11.96 -1.66
N VAL A 26 2.27 10.77 -2.26
CA VAL A 26 1.06 9.94 -2.29
C VAL A 26 0.61 9.58 -0.87
N LEU A 27 1.55 9.20 0.01
CA LEU A 27 1.24 8.84 1.40
C LEU A 27 0.89 10.05 2.29
N ALA A 28 1.35 11.25 1.94
CA ALA A 28 1.04 12.49 2.66
C ALA A 28 -0.39 13.01 2.38
N ASP A 29 -0.98 12.65 1.23
CA ASP A 29 -2.36 13.00 0.87
C ASP A 29 -3.30 11.77 0.95
N PRO A 30 -4.24 11.74 1.92
CA PRO A 30 -5.22 10.65 2.04
C PRO A 30 -6.08 10.41 0.79
N ASN A 31 -6.32 11.43 -0.04
CA ASN A 31 -7.09 11.27 -1.27
C ASN A 31 -6.25 10.65 -2.38
N ALA A 32 -5.00 11.10 -2.54
CA ALA A 32 -4.05 10.48 -3.46
C ALA A 32 -3.79 9.01 -3.11
N ALA A 33 -3.56 8.70 -1.82
CA ALA A 33 -3.39 7.32 -1.37
C ALA A 33 -4.60 6.42 -1.69
N ARG A 34 -5.83 6.94 -1.51
CA ARG A 34 -7.06 6.21 -1.86
C ARG A 34 -7.19 6.01 -3.37
N ALA A 35 -6.89 7.04 -4.16
CA ALA A 35 -6.92 6.95 -5.61
C ALA A 35 -5.92 5.89 -6.12
N ALA A 36 -4.68 5.92 -5.63
CA ALA A 36 -3.69 4.89 -5.92
C ALA A 36 -4.22 3.50 -5.53
N ALA A 37 -4.64 3.32 -4.27
CA ALA A 37 -5.13 2.02 -3.79
C ALA A 37 -6.32 1.45 -4.60
N SER A 38 -7.13 2.31 -5.22
CA SER A 38 -8.27 1.89 -6.05
C SER A 38 -7.89 1.28 -7.40
N SER A 39 -6.63 1.43 -7.83
CA SER A 39 -6.12 0.80 -9.06
C SER A 39 -5.78 -0.68 -8.89
N LEU A 40 -5.78 -1.20 -7.67
CA LEU A 40 -5.50 -2.61 -7.38
C LEU A 40 -6.78 -3.45 -7.52
N GLU A 41 -6.63 -4.64 -8.07
CA GLU A 41 -7.69 -5.64 -8.13
C GLU A 41 -7.83 -6.33 -6.76
N THR A 42 -9.06 -6.62 -6.33
CA THR A 42 -9.26 -7.49 -5.16
C THR A 42 -9.35 -8.93 -5.64
N VAL A 43 -8.44 -9.77 -5.19
CA VAL A 43 -8.34 -11.17 -5.58
C VAL A 43 -8.50 -12.09 -4.37
N GLU A 44 -9.05 -13.28 -4.62
CA GLU A 44 -9.13 -14.36 -3.65
C GLU A 44 -8.04 -15.38 -3.95
N ILE A 45 -7.35 -15.86 -2.91
CA ILE A 45 -6.25 -16.83 -3.02
C ILE A 45 -6.58 -18.02 -2.12
N SER A 46 -6.61 -19.21 -2.73
CA SER A 46 -6.65 -20.48 -2.00
C SER A 46 -5.24 -21.00 -1.81
N THR A 47 -4.86 -21.30 -0.57
CA THR A 47 -3.60 -21.96 -0.25
C THR A 47 -3.72 -23.48 -0.36
N ASP A 48 -2.60 -24.18 -0.48
CA ASP A 48 -2.56 -25.65 -0.49
C ASP A 48 -3.10 -26.28 0.80
N SER A 49 -3.10 -25.52 1.91
CA SER A 49 -3.70 -25.91 3.18
C SER A 49 -5.23 -25.71 3.23
N GLY A 50 -5.84 -25.23 2.15
CA GLY A 50 -7.27 -24.95 2.05
C GLY A 50 -7.71 -23.63 2.72
N LEU A 51 -6.78 -22.74 3.06
CA LEU A 51 -7.13 -21.41 3.56
C LEU A 51 -7.47 -20.49 2.38
N THR A 52 -8.57 -19.76 2.51
CA THR A 52 -8.90 -18.65 1.62
C THR A 52 -8.42 -17.35 2.23
N VAL A 53 -7.67 -16.57 1.45
CA VAL A 53 -7.20 -15.25 1.86
C VAL A 53 -7.46 -14.23 0.75
N TRP A 54 -7.94 -13.04 1.12
CA TRP A 54 -8.12 -11.94 0.19
C TRP A 54 -6.82 -11.15 0.02
N ALA A 55 -6.62 -10.54 -1.14
CA ALA A 55 -5.48 -9.65 -1.38
C ALA A 55 -5.84 -8.53 -2.35
N ALA A 56 -5.09 -7.43 -2.27
CA ALA A 56 -5.06 -6.41 -3.31
C ALA A 56 -3.88 -6.72 -4.26
N TRP A 57 -4.19 -6.95 -5.53
CA TRP A 57 -3.25 -7.33 -6.57
C TRP A 57 -3.03 -6.19 -7.57
N GLY A 58 -1.77 -5.94 -7.89
CA GLY A 58 -1.36 -5.05 -8.97
C GLY A 58 -0.51 -5.81 -9.97
N ALA A 59 -0.99 -5.90 -11.21
CA ALA A 59 -0.26 -6.53 -12.29
C ALA A 59 0.89 -5.63 -12.81
N PRO A 60 2.07 -6.18 -13.12
CA PRO A 60 3.13 -5.43 -13.75
C PRO A 60 2.73 -5.04 -15.18
N ALA A 61 3.22 -3.90 -15.66
CA ALA A 61 2.95 -3.45 -17.03
C ALA A 61 3.55 -4.36 -18.12
N THR A 62 4.59 -5.13 -17.80
CA THR A 62 5.24 -6.06 -18.71
C THR A 62 5.56 -7.36 -17.99
N ALA A 63 5.30 -8.50 -18.64
CA ALA A 63 5.59 -9.83 -18.12
C ALA A 63 6.64 -10.54 -19.00
N PRO A 64 7.45 -11.46 -18.44
CA PRO A 64 7.48 -11.85 -17.03
C PRO A 64 8.15 -10.80 -16.14
N ALA A 65 7.69 -10.67 -14.89
CA ALA A 65 8.29 -9.80 -13.89
C ALA A 65 8.32 -10.49 -12.52
N SER A 66 9.29 -10.12 -11.69
CA SER A 66 9.31 -10.52 -10.28
C SER A 66 8.11 -9.93 -9.54
N SER A 67 7.66 -10.62 -8.50
CA SER A 67 6.56 -10.15 -7.65
C SER A 67 7.00 -9.90 -6.22
N VAL A 68 6.37 -8.93 -5.57
CA VAL A 68 6.55 -8.58 -4.16
C VAL A 68 5.28 -8.94 -3.40
N LEU A 69 5.44 -9.68 -2.30
CA LEU A 69 4.39 -9.96 -1.33
C LEU A 69 4.46 -8.92 -0.20
N LEU A 70 3.37 -8.20 0.04
CA LEU A 70 3.25 -7.22 1.11
C LEU A 70 2.34 -7.78 2.21
N ILE A 71 2.83 -7.71 3.45
CA ILE A 71 2.11 -8.11 4.66
C ILE A 71 1.85 -6.86 5.48
N HIS A 72 0.60 -6.61 5.86
CA HIS A 72 0.23 -5.45 6.65
C HIS A 72 0.62 -5.60 8.13
N GLU A 73 0.75 -4.46 8.83
CA GLU A 73 0.94 -4.45 10.28
C GLU A 73 -0.34 -4.88 11.05
N TRP A 74 -0.31 -4.79 12.38
CA TRP A 74 -1.42 -5.09 13.29
C TRP A 74 -2.73 -4.30 13.02
N ARG A 75 -2.73 -3.37 12.05
CA ARG A 75 -3.85 -2.52 11.67
C ARG A 75 -4.66 -2.98 10.46
N GLY A 76 -4.37 -4.16 9.92
CA GLY A 76 -5.06 -4.67 8.74
C GLY A 76 -4.61 -4.01 7.43
N LEU A 77 -5.24 -4.40 6.32
CA LEU A 77 -4.87 -3.95 4.97
C LEU A 77 -5.34 -2.52 4.68
N LYS A 78 -4.61 -1.55 5.23
CA LYS A 78 -4.90 -0.11 5.08
C LYS A 78 -4.57 0.44 3.68
N VAL A 79 -5.16 1.59 3.38
CA VAL A 79 -4.88 2.35 2.14
C VAL A 79 -3.39 2.65 1.95
N SER A 80 -2.64 2.90 3.02
CA SER A 80 -1.21 3.22 2.93
C SER A 80 -0.38 2.06 2.39
N ILE A 81 -0.65 0.82 2.83
CA ILE A 81 0.09 -0.34 2.30
C ILE A 81 -0.35 -0.70 0.88
N LYS A 82 -1.63 -0.46 0.53
CA LYS A 82 -2.08 -0.55 -0.87
C LYS A 82 -1.37 0.47 -1.77
N ALA A 83 -1.16 1.71 -1.31
CA ALA A 83 -0.39 2.71 -2.04
C ALA A 83 1.09 2.29 -2.24
N VAL A 84 1.71 1.62 -1.25
CA VAL A 84 3.05 1.04 -1.42
C VAL A 84 3.05 -0.08 -2.47
N ALA A 85 2.01 -0.92 -2.51
CA ALA A 85 1.90 -1.93 -3.57
C ALA A 85 1.82 -1.30 -4.98
N VAL A 86 1.08 -0.20 -5.12
CA VAL A 86 1.02 0.57 -6.39
C VAL A 86 2.40 1.14 -6.78
N ASP A 87 3.19 1.60 -5.81
CA ASP A 87 4.55 2.07 -6.06
C ASP A 87 5.46 0.94 -6.58
N PHE A 88 5.34 -0.28 -6.04
CA PHE A 88 6.04 -1.44 -6.60
C PHE A 88 5.59 -1.78 -8.03
N VAL A 89 4.29 -1.65 -8.34
CA VAL A 89 3.79 -1.80 -9.72
C VAL A 89 4.42 -0.77 -10.65
N ALA A 90 4.50 0.48 -10.23
CA ALA A 90 5.15 1.55 -11.00
C ALA A 90 6.65 1.30 -11.23
N GLN A 91 7.31 0.58 -10.31
CA GLN A 91 8.69 0.12 -10.45
C GLN A 91 8.84 -1.13 -11.33
N GLY A 92 7.74 -1.70 -11.86
CA GLY A 92 7.74 -2.84 -12.76
C GLY A 92 7.56 -4.22 -12.11
N TYR A 93 7.21 -4.26 -10.82
CA TYR A 93 6.92 -5.52 -10.12
C TYR A 93 5.43 -5.89 -10.21
N GLY A 94 5.13 -7.18 -10.11
CA GLY A 94 3.82 -7.59 -9.60
C GLY A 94 3.75 -7.32 -8.10
N ALA A 95 2.63 -6.83 -7.58
CA ALA A 95 2.52 -6.52 -6.15
C ALA A 95 1.25 -7.13 -5.57
N LEU A 96 1.41 -7.96 -4.53
CA LEU A 96 0.31 -8.62 -3.85
C LEU A 96 0.29 -8.21 -2.37
N ALA A 97 -0.68 -7.40 -1.96
CA ALA A 97 -0.87 -7.00 -0.57
C ALA A 97 -1.98 -7.82 0.08
N VAL A 98 -1.61 -8.74 0.97
CA VAL A 98 -2.51 -9.74 1.53
C VAL A 98 -3.32 -9.15 2.69
N ASP A 99 -4.62 -9.44 2.74
CA ASP A 99 -5.51 -9.10 3.84
C ASP A 99 -5.61 -10.26 4.83
N LEU A 100 -4.76 -10.21 5.85
CA LEU A 100 -4.79 -11.15 6.96
C LEU A 100 -5.81 -10.75 8.01
N TYR A 101 -6.62 -9.71 7.84
CA TYR A 101 -7.58 -9.26 8.87
C TYR A 101 -9.03 -9.30 8.36
N GLU A 102 -9.28 -9.94 7.21
CA GLU A 102 -10.63 -10.15 6.65
C GLU A 102 -11.40 -8.83 6.48
N GLY A 103 -10.74 -7.81 5.94
CA GLY A 103 -11.28 -6.48 5.73
C GLY A 103 -11.28 -5.59 6.98
N LYS A 104 -10.93 -6.12 8.15
CA LYS A 104 -10.89 -5.32 9.38
C LYS A 104 -9.67 -4.40 9.37
N VAL A 105 -9.91 -3.11 9.58
CA VAL A 105 -8.87 -2.10 9.80
C VAL A 105 -9.01 -1.56 11.21
N THR A 106 -7.92 -1.57 11.97
CA THR A 106 -7.94 -1.19 13.40
C THR A 106 -7.30 0.17 13.63
N SER A 107 -7.80 0.88 14.64
CA SER A 107 -7.33 2.22 15.01
C SER A 107 -6.54 2.25 16.32
N ASN A 108 -6.64 1.21 17.15
CA ASN A 108 -5.89 1.07 18.39
C ASN A 108 -5.58 -0.41 18.66
N ALA A 109 -4.61 -0.65 19.55
CA ALA A 109 -4.09 -1.99 19.83
C ALA A 109 -5.17 -2.95 20.35
N ASP A 110 -6.14 -2.45 21.12
CA ASP A 110 -7.22 -3.27 21.68
C ASP A 110 -8.12 -3.89 20.59
N GLN A 111 -8.24 -3.21 19.45
CA GLN A 111 -8.97 -3.71 18.28
C GLN A 111 -8.18 -4.74 17.46
N ALA A 112 -6.89 -4.96 17.77
CA ALA A 112 -5.98 -5.81 16.99
C ALA A 112 -6.07 -7.31 17.34
N ASN A 113 -7.06 -7.73 18.12
CA ASN A 113 -7.29 -9.15 18.38
C ASN A 113 -7.94 -9.82 17.15
N ARG A 114 -7.14 -10.62 16.45
CA ARG A 114 -7.61 -11.58 15.47
C ARG A 114 -7.79 -12.95 16.11
#